data_AF-A0A8T2PK17-F1
#
_entry.id   AF-A0A8T2PK17-F1
#
_cell.length_a   1.000
_cell.length_b   1.000
_cell.length_c   1.000
_cell.angle_alpha   90.00
_cell.angle_beta   90.00
_cell.angle_gamma   90.00
#
_symmetry.space_group_name_H-M   'P 1'
#
loop_
_entity.id
_entity.type
_entity.pdbx_description
1 polymer ?
#
loop_
_entity_poly.entity_id
_entity_poly.type
_entity_poly.pdbx_seq_one_letter_code
_entity_poly.pdbx_strand_id
1 'polypeptide(L)'
;MWMREGDSCGSKSRQTKVILSCGVSSKLAQVSEPSTCVYSLTFETPLVCHPHSLLVYPTLSEKLQKEWDEAEQARYEELITEQGHNNLLKDIFEEAGFLKTQRVTEKKDASSPTKKFESLEKCNEGFQKQKEEIERLQALLTQHNIPHEKQPAEKPQSPVNVAPAVVSQNSHLRGDTGLLSDLV
;
A
#
# COMPACT_ATOMS: atom_id res chain seq x y z
N MET A 1 5.64 17.67 -3.94
CA MET A 1 5.65 17.24 -2.52
C MET A 1 6.93 17.73 -1.85
N TRP A 2 6.93 17.84 -0.52
CA TRP A 2 8.12 18.18 0.27
C TRP A 2 8.58 17.01 1.11
N MET A 3 9.84 16.61 0.95
CA MET A 3 10.51 15.67 1.84
C MET A 3 11.23 16.49 2.91
N ARG A 4 10.74 16.41 4.14
CA ARG A 4 11.26 17.14 5.31
C ARG A 4 12.08 16.19 6.18
N GLU A 5 12.77 16.74 7.19
CA GLU A 5 13.49 15.96 8.21
C GLU A 5 14.73 15.21 7.70
N GLY A 6 15.48 15.80 6.77
CA GLY A 6 16.85 15.35 6.49
C GLY A 6 17.83 15.74 7.61
N ASP A 7 19.11 15.38 7.44
CA ASP A 7 20.16 15.69 8.41
C ASP A 7 20.21 17.18 8.78
N SER A 8 20.62 17.46 10.01
CA SER A 8 20.81 18.84 10.49
C SER A 8 21.85 19.58 9.64
N CYS A 9 21.48 20.79 9.23
CA CYS A 9 22.32 21.74 8.51
C CYS A 9 22.24 23.10 9.19
N GLY A 10 23.14 23.34 10.15
CA GLY A 10 23.10 24.55 10.97
C GLY A 10 21.81 24.63 11.79
N SER A 11 21.01 25.66 11.55
CA SER A 11 19.75 25.91 12.26
C SER A 11 18.51 25.27 11.62
N LYS A 12 18.66 24.52 10.52
CA LYS A 12 17.56 23.90 9.78
C LYS A 12 17.89 22.46 9.42
N SER A 13 16.89 21.60 9.29
CA SER A 13 17.06 20.28 8.68
C SER A 13 17.14 20.42 7.16
N ARG A 14 17.92 19.55 6.49
CA ARG A 14 17.90 19.45 5.03
C ARG A 14 16.49 19.13 4.54
N GLN A 15 16.06 19.80 3.48
CA GLN A 15 14.73 19.64 2.90
C GLN A 15 14.81 19.52 1.39
N THR A 16 13.91 18.76 0.79
CA THR A 16 13.89 18.55 -0.66
C THR A 16 12.48 18.73 -1.21
N LYS A 17 12.33 19.65 -2.16
CA LYS A 17 11.13 19.79 -2.98
C LYS A 17 11.20 18.80 -4.14
N VAL A 18 10.25 17.87 -4.17
CA VAL A 18 10.10 16.89 -5.25
C VAL A 18 8.96 17.32 -6.15
N ILE A 19 9.29 17.56 -7.41
CA ILE A 19 8.35 17.91 -8.48
C ILE A 19 8.24 16.68 -9.39
N LEU A 20 7.03 16.16 -9.54
CA LEU A 20 6.75 15.09 -10.49
C LEU A 20 6.30 15.70 -11.81
N SER A 21 6.84 15.23 -12.93
CA SER A 21 6.53 15.68 -14.27
C SER A 21 6.23 14.50 -15.18
N CYS A 22 5.34 14.68 -16.15
CA CYS A 22 5.03 13.63 -17.13
C CYS A 22 6.26 13.38 -18.01
N GLY A 23 6.64 12.11 -18.16
CA GLY A 23 7.75 11.70 -19.03
C GLY A 23 7.57 10.27 -19.55
N VAL A 24 8.34 9.90 -20.57
CA VAL A 24 8.25 8.58 -21.22
C VAL A 24 8.77 7.46 -20.30
N SER A 25 9.75 7.76 -19.47
CA SER A 25 10.37 6.83 -18.52
C SER A 25 10.58 7.49 -17.17
N SER A 26 10.67 6.67 -16.13
CA SER A 26 10.96 7.14 -14.77
C SER A 26 12.43 7.53 -14.63
N LYS A 27 12.74 8.82 -14.55
CA LYS A 27 14.12 9.33 -14.43
C LYS A 27 14.18 10.66 -13.68
N LEU A 28 15.34 10.92 -13.10
CA LEU A 28 15.67 12.21 -12.50
C LEU A 28 16.04 13.20 -13.63
N ALA A 29 15.18 14.20 -13.87
CA ALA A 29 15.34 15.15 -14.98
C ALA A 29 16.19 16.36 -14.59
N GLN A 30 16.02 16.87 -13.36
CA GLN A 30 16.74 18.04 -12.88
C GLN A 30 16.96 17.95 -11.36
N VAL A 31 18.11 18.42 -10.89
CA VAL A 31 18.41 18.63 -9.47
C VAL A 31 19.13 19.96 -9.30
N SER A 32 18.75 20.70 -8.26
CA SER A 32 19.38 21.97 -7.91
C SER A 32 19.31 22.20 -6.40
N GLU A 33 20.21 23.05 -5.89
CA GLU A 33 20.18 23.55 -4.52
C GLU A 33 19.91 25.07 -4.59
N PRO A 34 18.63 25.50 -4.72
CA PRO A 34 18.29 26.91 -4.84
C PRO A 34 18.67 27.75 -3.61
N SER A 35 18.75 27.14 -2.43
CA SER A 35 19.29 27.76 -1.22
C SER A 35 19.99 26.70 -0.39
N THR A 36 21.01 27.09 0.37
CA THR A 36 21.79 26.16 1.20
C THR A 36 20.88 25.24 2.01
N CYS A 37 21.06 23.93 1.84
CA CYS A 37 20.31 22.85 2.48
C CYS A 37 18.82 22.73 2.11
N VAL A 38 18.40 23.38 1.03
CA VAL A 38 17.11 23.17 0.37
C VAL A 38 17.36 22.73 -1.07
N TYR A 39 16.94 21.52 -1.39
CA TYR A 39 17.08 20.94 -2.72
C TYR A 39 15.76 21.02 -3.49
N SER A 40 15.86 21.13 -4.81
CA SER A 40 14.73 21.02 -5.73
C SER A 40 15.06 19.99 -6.79
N LEU A 41 14.26 18.94 -6.89
CA LEU A 41 14.40 17.90 -7.91
C LEU A 41 13.12 17.75 -8.73
N THR A 42 13.31 17.57 -10.03
CA THR A 42 12.25 17.23 -10.98
C THR A 42 12.45 15.79 -11.40
N PHE A 43 11.46 14.95 -11.10
CA PHE A 43 11.42 13.55 -11.48
C PHE A 43 10.38 13.36 -12.58
N GLU A 44 10.82 12.89 -13.73
CA GLU A 44 9.96 12.53 -14.85
C GLU A 44 9.45 11.10 -14.64
N THR A 45 8.15 10.86 -14.85
CA THR A 45 7.57 9.52 -14.81
C THR A 45 6.27 9.45 -15.63
N PRO A 46 5.98 8.32 -16.31
CA PRO A 46 4.72 8.15 -17.03
C PRO A 46 3.50 8.10 -16.10
N LEU A 47 3.71 7.85 -14.80
CA LEU A 47 2.64 7.69 -13.81
C LEU A 47 1.87 8.99 -13.51
N VAL A 48 2.43 10.15 -13.86
CA VAL A 48 1.81 11.47 -13.61
C VAL A 48 1.34 12.17 -14.89
N CYS A 49 1.23 11.44 -16.00
CA CYS A 49 0.78 12.00 -17.27
C CYS A 49 -0.73 12.21 -17.36
N HIS A 50 -1.51 11.49 -16.55
CA HIS A 50 -2.97 11.63 -16.52
C HIS A 50 -3.39 12.75 -15.54
N PRO A 51 -4.42 13.56 -15.85
CA PRO A 51 -4.92 14.62 -14.95
C PRO A 51 -5.44 14.08 -13.61
N HIS A 52 -5.85 12.82 -13.58
CA HIS A 52 -6.27 12.10 -12.37
C HIS A 52 -5.15 11.21 -11.79
N SER A 53 -3.89 11.55 -12.07
CA SER A 53 -2.76 10.89 -11.42
C SER A 53 -2.69 11.27 -9.94
N LEU A 54 -2.16 10.35 -9.12
CA LEU A 54 -1.98 10.53 -7.68
C LEU A 54 -3.27 10.68 -6.85
N LEU A 55 -4.43 10.31 -7.40
CA LEU A 55 -5.66 10.21 -6.61
C LEU A 55 -5.57 9.02 -5.63
N VAL A 56 -5.87 9.27 -4.37
CA VAL A 56 -5.81 8.24 -3.31
C VAL A 56 -7.11 7.43 -3.30
N TYR A 57 -8.26 8.10 -3.25
CA TYR A 57 -9.56 7.45 -3.07
C TYR A 57 -9.84 6.27 -4.04
N PRO A 58 -9.64 6.38 -5.36
CA PRO A 58 -9.94 5.28 -6.29
C PRO A 58 -9.02 4.06 -6.14
N THR A 59 -7.89 4.22 -5.44
CA THR A 59 -6.91 3.13 -5.22
C THR A 59 -7.20 2.33 -3.95
N LEU A 60 -8.14 2.80 -3.12
CA LEU A 60 -8.60 2.09 -1.92
C LEU A 60 -9.55 0.95 -2.28
N SER A 61 -9.64 -0.05 -1.40
CA SER A 61 -10.66 -1.09 -1.49
C SER A 61 -12.06 -0.53 -1.21
N GLU A 62 -13.11 -1.17 -1.70
CA GLU A 62 -14.50 -0.71 -1.49
C GLU A 62 -14.84 -0.51 0.00
N LYS A 63 -14.32 -1.37 0.88
CA LYS A 63 -14.46 -1.24 2.34
C LYS A 63 -13.85 0.09 2.82
N LEU A 64 -12.61 0.38 2.44
CA LEU A 64 -11.90 1.58 2.87
C LEU A 64 -12.45 2.86 2.21
N GLN A 65 -12.97 2.77 0.99
CA GLN A 65 -13.69 3.88 0.36
C GLN A 65 -14.94 4.25 1.17
N LYS A 66 -15.72 3.24 1.59
CA LYS A 66 -16.90 3.48 2.42
C LYS A 66 -16.55 4.08 3.79
N GLU A 67 -15.50 3.58 4.44
CA GLU A 67 -15.01 4.16 5.71
C GLU A 67 -14.54 5.60 5.53
N TRP A 68 -13.89 5.93 4.40
CA TRP A 68 -13.57 7.31 4.04
C TRP A 68 -14.85 8.14 3.89
N ASP A 69 -15.83 7.66 3.12
CA ASP A 69 -17.09 8.37 2.88
C ASP A 69 -17.82 8.68 4.21
N GLU A 70 -17.83 7.72 5.14
CA GLU A 70 -18.39 7.90 6.48
C GLU A 70 -17.61 8.96 7.29
N ALA A 71 -16.28 8.97 7.21
CA ALA A 71 -15.44 9.98 7.86
C ALA A 71 -15.66 11.39 7.28
N GLU A 72 -15.78 11.51 5.96
CA GLU A 72 -16.12 12.78 5.29
C GLU A 72 -17.50 13.27 5.68
N GLN A 73 -18.49 12.38 5.70
CA GLN A 73 -19.85 12.72 6.10
C GLN A 73 -19.88 13.20 7.56
N ALA A 74 -19.23 12.48 8.47
CA ALA A 74 -19.14 12.86 9.88
C ALA A 74 -18.44 14.22 10.08
N ARG A 75 -17.44 14.53 9.24
CA ARG A 75 -16.75 15.83 9.27
C ARG A 75 -17.64 16.94 8.73
N TYR A 76 -18.37 16.69 7.64
CA TYR A 76 -19.34 17.64 7.06
C TYR A 76 -20.49 17.95 8.01
N GLU A 77 -20.98 16.94 8.74
CA GLU A 77 -22.00 17.09 9.79
C GLU A 77 -21.45 17.65 11.11
N GLU A 78 -20.17 18.01 11.15
CA GLU A 78 -19.46 18.55 12.33
C GLU A 78 -19.52 17.64 13.58
N LEU A 79 -19.79 16.34 13.39
CA LEU A 79 -19.78 15.35 14.47
C LEU A 79 -18.35 15.06 14.97
N ILE A 80 -17.36 15.33 14.12
CA ILE A 80 -15.93 15.18 14.43
C ILE A 80 -15.14 16.46 14.13
N THR A 81 -14.07 16.65 14.89
CA THR A 81 -13.10 17.73 14.67
C THR A 81 -12.18 17.41 13.49
N GLU A 82 -11.47 18.42 12.98
CA GLU A 82 -10.45 18.24 11.92
C GLU A 82 -9.38 17.25 12.34
N GLN A 83 -8.97 17.31 13.61
CA GLN A 83 -8.03 16.36 14.20
C GLN A 83 -8.60 14.93 14.19
N GLY A 84 -9.88 14.78 14.54
CA GLY A 84 -10.56 13.48 14.49
C GLY A 84 -10.61 12.90 13.08
N HIS A 85 -10.99 13.71 12.10
CA HIS A 85 -11.02 13.33 10.68
C HIS A 85 -9.62 12.93 10.15
N ASN A 86 -8.59 13.72 10.44
CA ASN A 86 -7.21 13.40 10.06
C ASN A 86 -6.71 12.08 10.69
N ASN A 87 -7.12 11.77 11.91
CA ASN A 87 -6.79 10.51 12.56
C ASN A 87 -7.49 9.32 11.90
N LEU A 88 -8.77 9.45 11.56
CA LEU A 88 -9.52 8.41 10.81
C LEU A 88 -8.88 8.15 9.45
N LEU A 89 -8.53 9.20 8.71
CA LEU A 89 -7.82 9.06 7.43
C LEU A 89 -6.46 8.39 7.59
N LYS A 90 -5.72 8.72 8.67
CA LYS A 90 -4.45 8.06 8.98
C LYS A 90 -4.64 6.56 9.18
N ASP A 91 -5.64 6.14 9.95
CA ASP A 91 -5.94 4.73 10.17
C ASP A 91 -6.32 4.03 8.86
N ILE A 92 -7.14 4.66 8.02
CA ILE A 92 -7.50 4.16 6.66
C ILE A 92 -6.24 3.97 5.81
N PHE A 93 -5.31 4.92 5.82
CA PHE A 93 -4.07 4.84 5.03
C PHE A 93 -3.06 3.84 5.59
N GLU A 94 -3.05 3.62 6.90
CA GLU A 94 -2.29 2.53 7.51
C GLU A 94 -2.88 1.16 7.11
N GLU A 95 -4.21 0.99 7.10
CA GLU A 95 -4.87 -0.25 6.66
C GLU A 95 -4.69 -0.50 5.16
N ALA A 96 -4.74 0.56 4.33
CA ALA A 96 -4.43 0.50 2.90
C ALA A 96 -2.95 0.19 2.60
N GLY A 97 -2.07 0.28 3.59
CA GLY A 97 -0.62 0.11 3.42
C GLY A 97 0.09 1.29 2.76
N PHE A 98 -0.56 2.46 2.66
CA PHE A 98 0.04 3.68 2.13
C PHE A 98 0.97 4.35 3.15
N LEU A 99 0.65 4.23 4.44
CA LEU A 99 1.48 4.69 5.55
C LEU A 99 2.08 3.52 6.31
N LYS A 100 3.30 3.72 6.81
CA LYS A 100 3.91 2.78 7.76
C LYS A 100 3.22 2.95 9.10
N THR A 101 2.80 1.83 9.70
CA THR A 101 2.31 1.83 11.08
C THR A 101 3.46 2.25 12.00
N GLN A 102 3.32 3.40 12.66
CA GLN A 102 4.24 3.82 13.73
C GLN A 102 4.15 2.91 14.97
N ARG A 103 3.19 1.97 14.99
CA ARG A 103 3.02 0.93 16.02
C ARG A 103 4.11 -0.16 15.99
N VAL A 104 5.23 0.07 15.32
CA VAL A 104 6.40 -0.83 15.23
C VAL A 104 7.68 -0.11 15.73
N THR A 105 7.59 0.46 16.91
CA THR A 105 8.67 0.39 17.90
C THR A 105 7.97 -0.07 19.17
N GLU A 106 8.33 -1.26 19.66
CA GLU A 106 7.66 -2.01 20.74
C GLU A 106 6.53 -2.97 20.33
N LYS A 107 6.81 -3.89 19.41
CA LYS A 107 6.16 -5.21 19.44
C LYS A 107 7.23 -6.29 19.57
N LYS A 108 7.31 -6.85 20.77
CA LYS A 108 7.92 -8.16 21.05
C LYS A 108 7.43 -9.16 20.01
N ASP A 109 8.34 -10.02 19.56
CA ASP A 109 8.09 -11.14 18.67
C ASP A 109 6.82 -11.91 19.05
N ALA A 110 5.74 -11.62 18.33
CA ALA A 110 4.57 -12.49 18.23
C ALA A 110 4.36 -12.83 16.75
N SER A 111 5.46 -13.16 16.06
CA SER A 111 5.38 -14.08 14.95
C SER A 111 5.05 -15.44 15.55
N SER A 112 3.86 -15.95 15.24
CA SER A 112 3.67 -17.40 15.12
C SER A 112 4.94 -17.97 14.47
N PRO A 113 5.65 -18.94 15.08
CA PRO A 113 6.88 -19.45 14.51
C PRO A 113 6.50 -20.22 13.25
N THR A 114 6.56 -19.56 12.10
CA THR A 114 6.76 -20.24 10.83
C THR A 114 8.10 -20.92 10.97
N LYS A 115 8.09 -22.22 11.30
CA LYS A 115 9.29 -23.06 11.37
C LYS A 115 9.87 -23.13 9.96
N LYS A 116 10.68 -22.13 9.60
CA LYS A 116 11.50 -22.19 8.39
C LYS A 116 12.58 -23.22 8.66
N PHE A 117 12.62 -24.28 7.87
CA PHE A 117 13.69 -25.27 7.97
C PHE A 117 15.03 -24.62 7.62
N GLU A 118 16.03 -24.77 8.49
CA GLU A 118 17.35 -24.14 8.34
C GLU A 118 18.22 -24.82 7.27
N SER A 119 17.87 -26.04 6.86
CA SER A 119 18.59 -26.81 5.83
C SER A 119 17.64 -27.64 4.96
N LEU A 120 18.12 -28.02 3.77
CA LEU A 120 17.38 -28.86 2.82
C LEU A 120 17.07 -30.24 3.39
N GLU A 121 18.00 -30.82 4.16
CA GLU A 121 17.80 -32.12 4.82
C GLU A 121 16.67 -32.06 5.85
N LYS A 122 16.66 -31.03 6.71
CA LYS A 122 15.57 -30.80 7.67
C LYS A 122 14.22 -30.58 6.96
N CYS A 123 14.22 -29.93 5.79
CA CYS A 123 13.03 -29.74 4.97
C CYS A 123 12.50 -31.07 4.41
N ASN A 124 13.38 -31.92 3.89
CA ASN A 124 12.99 -33.23 3.36
C ASN A 124 12.47 -34.16 4.46
N GLU A 125 13.11 -34.18 5.63
CA GLU A 125 12.62 -34.91 6.79
C GLU A 125 11.25 -34.39 7.27
N GLY A 126 11.08 -33.06 7.32
CA GLY A 126 9.80 -32.44 7.66
C GLY A 126 8.70 -32.79 6.66
N PHE A 127 9.03 -32.80 5.37
CA PHE A 127 8.11 -33.18 4.30
C PHE A 127 7.64 -34.64 4.42
N GLN A 128 8.55 -35.58 4.71
CA GLN A 128 8.16 -36.99 4.90
C GLN A 128 7.25 -37.16 6.13
N LYS A 129 7.61 -36.56 7.27
CA LYS A 129 6.78 -36.60 8.48
C LYS A 129 5.38 -36.03 8.24
N GLN A 130 5.29 -34.92 7.51
CA GLN A 130 4.01 -34.31 7.17
C GLN A 130 3.18 -35.22 6.25
N LYS A 131 3.81 -35.89 5.28
CA LYS A 131 3.15 -36.83 4.38
C LYS A 131 2.59 -38.04 5.14
N GLU A 132 3.37 -38.61 6.05
CA GLU A 132 2.94 -39.73 6.91
C GLU A 132 1.75 -39.34 7.79
N GLU A 133 1.78 -38.15 8.40
CA GLU A 133 0.67 -37.68 9.23
C GLU A 133 -0.59 -37.40 8.41
N ILE A 134 -0.46 -36.87 7.19
CA ILE A 134 -1.60 -36.71 6.27
C ILE A 134 -2.22 -38.08 5.94
N GLU A 135 -1.41 -39.09 5.65
CA GLU A 135 -1.89 -40.45 5.35
C GLU A 135 -2.59 -41.08 6.56
N ARG A 136 -2.01 -40.92 7.75
CA ARG A 136 -2.61 -41.35 9.02
C ARG A 136 -3.95 -40.67 9.28
N LEU A 137 -4.04 -39.35 9.10
CA LEU A 137 -5.27 -38.59 9.29
C LEU A 137 -6.33 -38.99 8.27
N GLN A 138 -5.95 -39.22 7.01
CA GLN A 138 -6.86 -39.74 5.99
C GLN A 138 -7.39 -41.13 6.35
N ALA A 139 -6.55 -42.01 6.88
CA ALA A 139 -6.96 -43.34 7.34
C ALA A 139 -7.97 -43.24 8.50
N LEU A 140 -7.74 -42.34 9.47
CA LEU A 140 -8.68 -42.09 10.57
C LEU A 140 -10.02 -41.52 10.08
N LEU A 141 -9.99 -40.53 9.18
CA LEU A 141 -11.21 -39.96 8.60
C LEU A 141 -12.01 -41.01 7.84
N THR A 142 -11.32 -41.90 7.10
CA THR A 142 -11.95 -43.02 6.38
C THR A 142 -12.54 -44.04 7.36
N GLN A 143 -11.86 -44.35 8.45
CA GLN A 143 -12.36 -45.26 9.50
C GLN A 143 -13.63 -44.72 10.17
N HIS A 144 -13.74 -43.40 10.30
CA HIS A 144 -14.88 -42.72 10.92
C HIS A 144 -15.97 -42.29 9.92
N ASN A 145 -15.90 -42.71 8.65
CA ASN A 145 -16.82 -42.33 7.57
C ASN A 145 -17.00 -40.81 7.40
N ILE A 146 -15.94 -40.03 7.66
CA ILE A 146 -15.96 -38.57 7.50
C ILE A 146 -15.52 -38.24 6.06
N PRO A 147 -16.37 -37.60 5.24
CA PRO A 147 -16.00 -37.23 3.88
C PRO A 147 -14.89 -36.17 3.88
N HIS A 148 -13.82 -36.41 3.11
CA HIS A 148 -12.73 -35.47 2.89
C HIS A 148 -12.36 -35.42 1.40
N GLU A 149 -12.30 -34.23 0.83
CA GLU A 149 -12.02 -34.01 -0.59
C GLU A 149 -10.51 -34.11 -0.87
N LYS A 150 -10.12 -34.84 -1.92
CA LYS A 150 -8.74 -34.83 -2.44
C LYS A 150 -8.71 -33.84 -3.60
N GLN A 151 -8.23 -32.62 -3.40
CA GLN A 151 -7.95 -31.73 -4.53
C GLN A 151 -6.73 -32.23 -5.31
N PRO A 152 -6.83 -32.52 -6.62
CA PRO A 152 -5.68 -32.70 -7.49
C PRO A 152 -5.13 -31.33 -7.91
N ALA A 153 -3.81 -31.26 -8.07
CA ALA A 153 -3.11 -30.07 -8.56
C ALA A 153 -3.58 -29.69 -9.98
N GLU A 154 -4.27 -28.56 -10.12
CA GLU A 154 -4.63 -27.97 -11.41
C GLU A 154 -3.60 -26.94 -11.89
N LYS A 155 -3.10 -27.15 -13.10
CA LYS A 155 -2.73 -26.13 -14.12
C LYS A 155 -2.83 -26.81 -15.49
N PRO A 156 -2.97 -26.11 -16.64
CA PRO A 156 -3.19 -24.67 -16.88
C PRO A 156 -4.35 -24.37 -17.87
N GLN A 157 -5.02 -23.21 -17.78
CA GLN A 157 -5.81 -22.69 -18.91
C GLN A 157 -5.54 -21.20 -19.17
N SER A 158 -5.33 -20.92 -20.45
CA SER A 158 -5.01 -19.65 -21.12
C SER A 158 -6.10 -18.58 -21.00
N PRO A 159 -5.76 -17.28 -20.96
CA PRO A 159 -6.75 -16.21 -21.04
C PRO A 159 -7.14 -15.91 -22.49
N VAL A 160 -8.45 -15.94 -22.75
CA VAL A 160 -9.11 -15.48 -23.97
C VAL A 160 -9.27 -13.95 -23.91
N ASN A 161 -8.98 -13.29 -25.03
CA ASN A 161 -9.13 -11.86 -25.27
C ASN A 161 -10.59 -11.39 -25.18
N VAL A 162 -10.84 -10.28 -24.47
CA VAL A 162 -12.00 -9.40 -24.73
C VAL A 162 -11.53 -7.94 -24.68
N ALA A 163 -11.79 -7.21 -25.76
CA ALA A 163 -11.45 -5.81 -25.96
C ALA A 163 -12.41 -4.86 -25.19
N PRO A 164 -12.02 -3.59 -24.94
CA PRO A 164 -12.73 -2.70 -24.01
C PRO A 164 -13.85 -1.90 -24.69
N ALA A 165 -14.93 -1.67 -23.95
CA ALA A 165 -15.95 -0.69 -24.30
C ALA A 165 -15.66 0.66 -23.59
N VAL A 166 -15.72 1.73 -24.39
CA VAL A 166 -15.54 3.15 -24.04
C VAL A 166 -16.87 3.76 -23.57
N VAL A 167 -16.82 4.75 -22.67
CA VAL A 167 -17.64 6.00 -22.51
C VAL A 167 -17.53 6.43 -21.03
N SER A 168 -16.73 7.44 -20.66
CA SER A 168 -16.94 8.90 -20.67
C SER A 168 -18.10 9.41 -19.77
N GLN A 169 -17.79 10.00 -18.61
CA GLN A 169 -17.85 11.46 -18.41
C GLN A 169 -17.35 11.92 -17.04
N ASN A 170 -16.76 13.11 -17.09
CA ASN A 170 -16.11 13.92 -16.06
C ASN A 170 -16.87 14.09 -14.74
N SER A 171 -16.22 13.73 -13.63
CA SER A 171 -16.39 14.41 -12.35
C SER A 171 -15.05 15.04 -11.97
N HIS A 172 -15.05 16.37 -11.78
CA HIS A 172 -13.87 17.11 -11.36
C HIS A 172 -13.57 16.77 -9.90
N LEU A 173 -12.81 15.69 -9.68
CA LEU A 173 -12.35 15.28 -8.37
C LEU A 173 -11.30 16.29 -7.87
N ARG A 174 -11.62 16.95 -6.75
CA ARG A 174 -10.78 17.98 -6.13
C ARG A 174 -9.46 17.37 -5.67
N GLY A 175 -8.39 17.66 -6.40
CA GLY A 175 -7.02 17.55 -5.90
C GLY A 175 -6.56 18.91 -5.37
N ASP A 176 -5.84 18.91 -4.26
CA ASP A 176 -5.16 20.09 -3.73
C ASP A 176 -4.08 20.58 -4.73
N THR A 177 -4.14 21.86 -5.10
CA THR A 177 -3.20 22.52 -6.02
C THR A 177 -1.84 22.83 -5.38
N GLY A 178 -1.65 22.57 -4.08
CA GLY A 178 -0.35 22.69 -3.41
C GLY A 178 0.23 24.12 -3.42
N LEU A 179 -0.63 25.14 -3.48
CA LEU A 179 -0.25 26.54 -3.33
C LEU A 179 -0.20 26.89 -1.84
N LEU A 180 0.99 27.25 -1.37
CA LEU A 180 1.21 27.80 -0.04
C LEU A 180 0.82 29.30 -0.10
N SER A 181 -0.23 29.68 0.61
CA SER A 181 -0.54 31.09 0.88
C SER A 181 0.38 31.57 1.99
N ASP A 182 1.56 32.06 1.64
CA ASP A 182 2.40 32.86 2.54
C ASP A 182 2.06 34.35 2.38
N LEU A 183 1.27 34.86 3.32
CA LEU A 183 1.18 36.25 3.78
C LEU A 183 0.54 36.14 5.18
N VAL A 184 1.23 36.35 6.30
CA VAL A 184 2.08 37.47 6.72
C VAL A 184 3.10 36.98 7.74
#